data_AF-D6M5H6-F1
#
_entry.id   AF-D6M5H6-F1
#
_cell.length_a   1.000
_cell.length_b   1.000
_cell.length_c   1.000
_cell.angle_alpha   90.00
_cell.angle_beta   90.00
_cell.angle_gamma   90.00
#
_symmetry.space_group_name_H-M   'P 1'
#
loop_
_entity.id
_entity.type
_entity.pdbx_description
1 polymer ?
#
loop_
_entity_poly.entity_id
_entity_poly.type
_entity_poly.pdbx_seq_one_letter_code
_entity_poly.pdbx_strand_id
1 'polypeptide(L)'
;AQAKSLAALDHVAAARLSGWGTWRIARRELLPSLAAPVIGYTALLFPSNIGTEAALSFLGVGIVPPTPSWGQMITDANTWYQAAPTYLLLPAGLLFLTVLSLTVLGEGIRTALDPRAESRLATGTRKLRARLRGPRTKSALPAPAAAVPAAREDEGDAR
;
A
#
# COMPACT_ATOMS: atom_id res chain seq x y z
N ALA A 1 -4.28 13.51 -4.01
CA ALA A 1 -4.15 12.72 -5.25
C ALA A 1 -3.75 13.59 -6.45
N GLN A 2 -4.17 14.85 -6.54
CA GLN A 2 -4.00 15.74 -7.70
C GLN A 2 -2.56 16.19 -8.03
N ALA A 3 -1.63 16.24 -7.07
CA ALA A 3 -0.25 16.67 -7.35
C ALA A 3 0.55 15.67 -8.22
N LYS A 4 0.17 14.39 -8.21
CA LYS A 4 0.86 13.31 -8.94
C LYS A 4 0.34 13.10 -10.35
N SER A 5 -0.89 13.54 -10.65
CA SER A 5 -1.37 13.62 -12.03
C SER A 5 -0.71 14.77 -12.79
N LEU A 6 -0.37 15.89 -12.12
CA LEU A 6 0.43 16.97 -12.72
C LEU A 6 1.82 16.47 -13.12
N ALA A 7 2.55 15.82 -12.22
CA ALA A 7 3.88 15.29 -12.53
C ALA A 7 3.87 14.26 -13.66
N ALA A 8 2.82 13.43 -13.77
CA ALA A 8 2.67 12.48 -14.89
C ALA A 8 2.43 13.19 -16.23
N LEU A 9 1.64 14.28 -16.24
CA LEU A 9 1.46 15.13 -17.42
C LEU A 9 2.77 15.83 -17.81
N ASP A 10 3.56 16.28 -16.82
CA ASP A 10 4.87 16.91 -17.04
C ASP A 10 5.90 15.91 -17.60
N HIS A 11 5.92 14.65 -17.13
CA HIS A 11 6.79 13.61 -17.70
C HIS A 11 6.45 13.30 -19.16
N VAL A 12 5.16 13.28 -19.52
CA VAL A 12 4.72 13.09 -20.91
C VAL A 12 5.06 14.29 -21.78
N ALA A 13 4.93 15.51 -21.26
CA ALA A 13 5.32 16.73 -21.95
C ALA A 13 6.84 16.79 -22.19
N ALA A 14 7.65 16.43 -21.19
CA ALA A 14 9.10 16.33 -21.30
C ALA A 14 9.55 15.24 -22.30
N ALA A 15 8.89 14.08 -22.31
CA ALA A 15 9.18 13.00 -23.26
C ALA A 15 8.83 13.37 -24.72
N ARG A 16 7.77 14.16 -24.92
CA ARG A 16 7.44 14.73 -26.24
C ARG A 16 8.47 15.77 -26.70
N LEU A 17 8.92 16.65 -25.80
CA LEU A 17 10.01 17.61 -26.08
C LEU A 17 11.33 16.91 -26.44
N SER A 18 11.51 15.68 -25.97
CA SER A 18 12.68 14.83 -26.28
C SER A 18 12.63 14.18 -27.67
N GLY A 19 11.55 14.37 -28.45
CA GLY A 19 11.42 13.84 -29.81
C GLY A 19 11.00 12.37 -29.91
N TRP A 20 10.49 11.78 -28.83
CA TRP A 20 10.12 10.36 -28.82
C TRP A 20 8.73 10.14 -29.44
N GLY A 21 8.57 9.07 -30.22
CA GLY A 21 7.27 8.73 -30.82
C GLY A 21 6.21 8.34 -29.78
N THR A 22 4.93 8.67 -30.05
CA THR A 22 3.79 8.49 -29.14
C THR A 22 3.69 7.08 -28.55
N TRP A 23 3.93 6.04 -29.34
CA TRP A 23 3.91 4.64 -28.88
C TRP A 23 5.04 4.30 -27.90
N ARG A 24 6.20 4.93 -28.03
CA ARG A 24 7.34 4.72 -27.13
C ARG A 24 7.08 5.40 -25.78
N ILE A 25 6.53 6.62 -25.81
CA ILE A 25 6.13 7.36 -24.60
C ILE A 25 5.02 6.61 -23.86
N ALA A 26 4.00 6.12 -24.58
CA ALA A 26 2.89 5.39 -23.97
C ALA A 26 3.35 4.14 -23.21
N ARG A 27 4.22 3.32 -23.80
CA ARG A 27 4.68 2.08 -23.16
C ARG A 27 5.68 2.31 -22.03
N ARG A 28 6.52 3.33 -22.13
CA ARG A 28 7.62 3.55 -21.17
C ARG A 28 7.22 4.43 -19.98
N GLU A 29 6.37 5.42 -20.22
CA GLU A 29 6.03 6.43 -19.21
C GLU A 29 4.60 6.27 -18.68
N LEU A 30 3.62 6.04 -19.55
CA LEU A 30 2.21 5.94 -19.15
C LEU A 30 1.86 4.55 -18.61
N LEU A 31 2.28 3.48 -19.30
CA LEU A 31 1.94 2.10 -18.94
C LEU A 31 2.34 1.74 -17.50
N PRO A 32 3.60 1.92 -17.05
CA PRO A 32 3.96 1.54 -15.67
C PRO A 32 3.32 2.45 -14.63
N SER A 33 3.06 3.72 -14.97
CA SER A 33 2.42 4.69 -14.07
C SER A 33 0.93 4.39 -13.85
N LEU A 34 0.25 3.84 -14.86
CA LEU A 34 -1.17 3.46 -14.81
C LEU A 34 -1.39 1.99 -14.47
N ALA A 35 -0.43 1.09 -14.74
CA ALA A 35 -0.58 -0.34 -14.50
C ALA A 35 -0.88 -0.66 -13.03
N ALA A 36 -0.16 -0.05 -12.09
CA ALA A 36 -0.41 -0.24 -10.66
C ALA A 36 -1.86 0.08 -10.24
N PRO A 37 -2.40 1.28 -10.49
CA PRO A 37 -3.80 1.58 -10.15
C PRO A 37 -4.82 0.80 -10.98
N VAL A 38 -4.54 0.50 -12.26
CA VAL A 38 -5.45 -0.30 -13.10
C VAL A 38 -5.55 -1.72 -12.56
N ILE A 39 -4.43 -2.39 -12.30
CA ILE A 39 -4.40 -3.76 -11.77
C ILE A 39 -5.14 -3.82 -10.43
N GLY A 40 -4.85 -2.88 -9.52
CA GLY A 40 -5.55 -2.80 -8.24
C GLY A 40 -7.07 -2.59 -8.39
N TYR A 41 -7.51 -1.79 -9.36
CA TYR A 41 -8.93 -1.58 -9.62
C TYR A 41 -9.61 -2.83 -10.21
N THR A 42 -8.99 -3.49 -11.18
CA THR A 42 -9.50 -4.77 -11.72
C THR A 42 -9.59 -5.85 -10.65
N ALA A 43 -8.62 -5.92 -9.72
CA ALA A 43 -8.63 -6.92 -8.65
C ALA A 43 -9.85 -6.79 -7.71
N LEU A 44 -10.42 -5.59 -7.59
CA LEU A 44 -11.65 -5.35 -6.82
C LEU A 44 -12.93 -5.64 -7.62
N LEU A 45 -12.88 -5.49 -8.96
CA LEU A 45 -14.03 -5.74 -9.83
C LEU A 45 -14.36 -7.23 -9.96
N PHE A 46 -13.35 -8.11 -9.97
CA PHE A 46 -13.56 -9.56 -10.10
C PHE A 46 -14.53 -10.13 -9.04
N PRO A 47 -14.29 -9.97 -7.72
CA PRO A 47 -15.21 -10.49 -6.71
C PRO A 47 -16.61 -9.87 -6.79
N SER A 48 -16.72 -8.58 -7.15
CA SER A 48 -18.02 -7.92 -7.36
C SER A 48 -18.81 -8.54 -8.51
N ASN A 49 -18.15 -8.82 -9.63
CA ASN A 49 -18.79 -9.43 -10.79
C ASN A 49 -19.24 -10.86 -10.51
N ILE A 50 -18.43 -11.65 -9.79
CA ILE A 50 -18.80 -13.01 -9.37
C ILE A 50 -20.05 -12.97 -8.47
N GLY A 51 -20.08 -12.08 -7.48
CA GLY A 51 -21.24 -11.91 -6.61
C GLY A 51 -22.50 -11.51 -7.38
N THR A 52 -22.36 -10.61 -8.37
CA THR A 52 -23.47 -10.16 -9.21
C THR A 52 -23.97 -11.28 -10.12
N GLU A 53 -23.08 -12.03 -10.76
CA GLU A 53 -23.43 -13.19 -11.60
C GLU A 53 -24.13 -14.27 -10.78
N ALA A 54 -23.63 -14.59 -9.57
CA ALA A 54 -24.29 -15.53 -8.67
C ALA A 54 -25.69 -15.05 -8.24
N ALA A 55 -25.87 -13.76 -7.97
CA ALA A 55 -27.19 -13.20 -7.62
C ALA A 55 -28.17 -13.27 -8.81
N LEU A 56 -27.73 -12.95 -10.02
CA LEU A 56 -28.54 -13.07 -11.24
C LEU A 56 -28.89 -14.53 -11.54
N SER A 57 -27.92 -15.44 -11.39
CA SER A 57 -28.11 -16.88 -11.51
C SER A 57 -29.10 -17.41 -10.48
N PHE A 58 -29.05 -16.94 -9.23
CA PHE A 58 -30.04 -17.28 -8.20
C PHE A 58 -31.47 -16.83 -8.57
N LEU A 59 -31.60 -15.63 -9.17
CA LEU A 59 -32.87 -15.10 -9.69
C LEU A 59 -33.36 -15.79 -10.98
N GLY A 60 -32.58 -16.70 -11.56
CA GLY A 60 -32.94 -17.45 -12.78
C GLY A 60 -32.71 -16.69 -14.11
N VAL A 61 -32.07 -15.52 -14.07
CA VAL A 61 -31.70 -14.71 -15.26
C VAL A 61 -30.22 -14.80 -15.63
N GLY A 62 -29.45 -15.60 -14.88
CA GLY A 62 -28.02 -15.82 -15.10
C GLY A 62 -27.72 -17.03 -15.98
N ILE A 63 -26.72 -17.81 -15.59
CA ILE A 63 -26.28 -18.99 -16.34
C ILE A 63 -27.40 -20.04 -16.37
N VAL A 64 -27.77 -20.47 -17.58
CA VAL A 64 -28.82 -21.46 -17.81
C VAL A 64 -28.24 -22.89 -17.61
N PRO A 65 -28.99 -23.82 -16.99
CA PRO A 65 -28.60 -25.25 -16.96
C PRO A 65 -28.31 -25.78 -18.37
N PRO A 66 -27.34 -26.70 -18.59
CA PRO A 66 -26.75 -27.66 -17.64
C PRO A 66 -25.43 -27.20 -16.99
N THR A 67 -24.94 -26.01 -17.29
CA THR A 67 -23.70 -25.50 -16.69
C THR A 67 -23.91 -25.15 -15.21
N PRO A 68 -23.15 -25.77 -14.28
CA PRO A 68 -23.31 -25.49 -12.87
C PRO A 68 -22.84 -24.06 -12.55
N SER A 69 -23.74 -23.23 -12.03
CA SER A 69 -23.43 -21.91 -11.49
C SER A 69 -23.72 -21.88 -10.00
N TRP A 70 -22.96 -21.06 -9.25
CA TRP A 70 -23.04 -21.10 -7.79
C TRP A 70 -24.37 -20.54 -7.28
N GLY A 71 -24.96 -19.59 -8.02
CA GLY A 71 -26.31 -19.10 -7.78
C GLY A 71 -27.40 -20.16 -8.01
N GLN A 72 -27.31 -20.93 -9.09
CA GLN A 72 -28.25 -22.03 -9.35
C GLN A 72 -28.10 -23.16 -8.33
N MET A 73 -26.87 -23.51 -7.93
CA MET A 73 -26.65 -24.52 -6.87
C MET A 73 -27.33 -24.14 -5.54
N ILE A 74 -27.40 -22.84 -5.22
CA ILE A 74 -28.12 -22.33 -4.05
C ILE A 74 -29.64 -22.43 -4.27
N THR A 75 -30.13 -22.11 -5.47
CA THR A 75 -31.55 -22.24 -5.83
C THR A 75 -32.02 -23.70 -5.74
N ASP A 76 -31.26 -24.63 -6.32
CA ASP A 76 -31.56 -26.06 -6.31
C ASP A 76 -31.55 -26.65 -4.89
N ALA A 77 -30.68 -26.13 -4.01
CA ALA A 77 -30.60 -26.55 -2.63
C ALA A 77 -31.86 -26.20 -1.82
N ASN A 78 -32.68 -25.24 -2.27
CA ASN A 78 -33.93 -24.87 -1.59
C ASN A 78 -34.96 -26.01 -1.56
N THR A 79 -34.87 -27.00 -2.45
CA THR A 79 -35.74 -28.17 -2.43
C THR A 79 -35.34 -29.18 -1.34
N TRP A 80 -34.05 -29.26 -1.01
CA TRP A 80 -33.48 -30.32 -0.18
C TRP A 80 -32.91 -29.84 1.16
N TYR A 81 -32.87 -28.53 1.43
CA TYR A 81 -32.20 -27.96 2.61
C TYR A 81 -32.72 -28.50 3.95
N GLN A 82 -34.01 -28.86 4.04
CA GLN A 82 -34.59 -29.43 5.26
C GLN A 82 -34.10 -30.86 5.54
N ALA A 83 -33.85 -31.65 4.48
CA ALA A 83 -33.36 -33.01 4.61
C ALA A 83 -31.83 -33.07 4.69
N ALA A 84 -31.15 -32.22 3.92
CA ALA A 84 -29.70 -32.17 3.81
C ALA A 84 -29.22 -30.71 3.77
N PRO A 85 -29.02 -30.05 4.94
CA PRO A 85 -28.58 -28.66 4.98
C PRO A 85 -27.18 -28.46 4.36
N THR A 86 -26.36 -29.51 4.30
CA THR A 86 -25.06 -29.50 3.61
C THR A 86 -25.17 -29.17 2.12
N TYR A 87 -26.30 -29.50 1.48
CA TYR A 87 -26.56 -29.21 0.07
C TYR A 87 -26.62 -27.70 -0.22
N LEU A 88 -27.05 -26.91 0.78
CA LEU A 88 -27.05 -25.45 0.73
C LEU A 88 -25.73 -24.86 1.25
N LEU A 89 -25.22 -25.38 2.36
CA LEU A 89 -24.04 -24.84 3.05
C LEU A 89 -22.76 -24.96 2.22
N LEU A 90 -22.60 -26.02 1.43
CA LEU A 90 -21.42 -26.19 0.58
C LEU A 90 -21.29 -25.11 -0.51
N PRO A 91 -22.25 -24.93 -1.43
CA PRO A 91 -22.13 -23.90 -2.46
C PRO A 91 -22.12 -22.49 -1.86
N ALA A 92 -22.92 -22.22 -0.83
CA ALA A 92 -22.94 -20.91 -0.19
C ALA A 92 -21.61 -20.59 0.54
N GLY A 93 -21.06 -21.57 1.27
CA GLY A 93 -19.80 -21.43 1.99
C GLY A 93 -18.61 -21.29 1.06
N LEU A 94 -18.56 -22.07 -0.01
CA LEU A 94 -17.54 -21.91 -1.04
C LEU A 94 -17.66 -20.52 -1.68
N LEU A 95 -18.88 -20.04 -2.03
CA LEU A 95 -19.12 -18.72 -2.64
C LEU A 95 -18.52 -17.63 -1.78
N PHE A 96 -18.90 -17.67 -0.50
CA PHE A 96 -18.43 -16.75 0.50
C PHE A 96 -16.90 -16.76 0.60
N LEU A 97 -16.28 -17.93 0.73
CA LEU A 97 -14.82 -18.05 0.81
C LEU A 97 -14.13 -17.51 -0.44
N THR A 98 -14.65 -17.81 -1.63
CA THR A 98 -14.05 -17.37 -2.89
C THR A 98 -14.09 -15.85 -3.02
N VAL A 99 -15.26 -15.25 -2.81
CA VAL A 99 -15.43 -13.79 -2.86
C VAL A 99 -14.59 -13.11 -1.78
N LEU A 100 -14.56 -13.66 -0.56
CA LEU A 100 -13.75 -13.14 0.54
C LEU A 100 -12.26 -13.21 0.23
N SER A 101 -11.76 -14.35 -0.23
CA SER A 101 -10.36 -14.55 -0.60
C SER A 101 -9.94 -13.59 -1.70
N LEU A 102 -10.77 -13.43 -2.74
CA LEU A 102 -10.49 -12.48 -3.83
C LEU A 102 -10.54 -11.03 -3.36
N THR A 103 -11.45 -10.69 -2.45
CA THR A 103 -11.56 -9.33 -1.91
C THR A 103 -10.31 -8.97 -1.08
N VAL A 104 -9.90 -9.86 -0.19
CA VAL A 104 -8.70 -9.67 0.65
C VAL A 104 -7.44 -9.66 -0.22
N LEU A 105 -7.34 -10.58 -1.18
CA LEU A 105 -6.23 -10.63 -2.13
C LEU A 105 -6.16 -9.35 -2.97
N GLY A 106 -7.30 -8.85 -3.44
CA GLY A 106 -7.38 -7.62 -4.23
C GLY A 106 -6.88 -6.40 -3.46
N GLU A 107 -7.24 -6.30 -2.17
CA GLU A 107 -6.72 -5.23 -1.32
C GLU A 107 -5.22 -5.39 -1.03
N GLY A 108 -4.74 -6.63 -0.86
CA GLY A 108 -3.31 -6.93 -0.75
C GLY A 108 -2.52 -6.52 -2.01
N ILE A 109 -3.01 -6.88 -3.19
CA ILE A 109 -2.43 -6.50 -4.49
C ILE A 109 -2.43 -4.98 -4.64
N ARG A 110 -3.54 -4.32 -4.33
CA ARG A 110 -3.67 -2.86 -4.39
C ARG A 110 -2.65 -2.19 -3.47
N THR A 111 -2.48 -2.70 -2.25
CA THR A 111 -1.54 -2.15 -1.27
C THR A 111 -0.09 -2.37 -1.70
N ALA A 112 0.23 -3.57 -2.20
CA ALA A 112 1.57 -3.90 -2.69
C ALA A 112 1.96 -3.09 -3.94
N LEU A 113 0.98 -2.77 -4.80
CA LEU A 113 1.17 -1.96 -6.00
C LEU A 113 1.06 -0.46 -5.75
N ASP A 114 0.68 0.00 -4.55
CA ASP A 114 0.72 1.43 -4.19
C ASP A 114 2.03 1.79 -3.46
N PRO A 115 3.10 2.19 -4.17
CA PRO A 115 4.39 2.58 -3.58
C PRO A 115 4.30 3.84 -2.69
N ARG A 116 3.12 4.44 -2.54
CA ARG A 116 2.92 5.70 -1.80
C ARG A 116 2.57 5.45 -0.34
N ALA A 117 2.11 4.26 0.04
CA ALA A 117 1.79 3.92 1.42
C ALA A 117 3.03 4.02 2.33
N GLU A 118 4.19 3.54 1.86
CA GLU A 118 5.44 3.60 2.62
C GLU A 118 6.00 5.03 2.75
N SER A 119 5.83 5.87 1.71
CA SER A 119 6.42 7.22 1.68
C SER A 119 5.85 8.19 2.72
N ARG A 120 4.62 7.97 3.18
CA ARG A 120 3.98 8.83 4.19
C ARG A 120 4.50 8.55 5.61
N LEU A 121 4.79 7.30 5.93
CA LEU A 121 5.29 6.89 7.26
C LEU A 121 6.74 7.35 7.49
N ALA A 122 7.56 7.36 6.45
CA ALA A 122 8.96 7.83 6.52
C ALA A 122 9.08 9.36 6.70
N THR A 123 8.14 10.13 6.15
CA THR A 123 8.25 11.60 6.15
C THR A 123 7.83 12.24 7.48
N GLY A 124 6.81 11.68 8.15
CA GLY A 124 6.32 12.19 9.44
C GLY A 124 7.25 11.90 10.62
N THR A 125 7.82 10.69 10.67
CA THR A 125 8.74 10.26 11.73
C THR A 125 10.07 11.02 11.71
N ARG A 126 10.59 11.40 10.54
CA ARG A 126 11.83 12.17 10.42
C ARG A 126 11.68 13.60 10.96
N LYS A 127 10.53 14.24 10.71
CA LYS A 127 10.21 15.60 11.20
C LYS A 127 9.98 15.61 12.72
N LEU A 128 9.28 14.58 13.24
CA LEU A 128 9.04 14.43 14.67
C LEU A 128 10.34 14.14 15.44
N ARG A 129 11.20 13.24 14.91
CA ARG A 129 12.51 12.93 15.49
C ARG A 129 13.46 14.13 15.48
N ALA A 130 13.38 14.98 14.45
CA ALA A 130 14.13 16.23 14.38
C ALA A 130 13.66 17.25 15.43
N ARG A 131 12.34 17.31 15.71
CA ARG A 131 11.78 18.20 16.74
C ARG A 131 12.10 17.76 18.17
N LEU A 132 12.15 16.45 18.43
CA LEU A 132 12.50 15.91 19.75
C LEU A 132 13.99 15.99 20.06
N ARG A 133 14.84 16.21 19.04
CA ARG A 133 16.28 16.44 19.19
C ARG A 133 16.52 17.93 19.44
N GLY A 134 16.13 18.40 20.63
CA GLY A 134 16.39 19.77 21.08
C GLY A 134 17.90 20.10 21.13
N PRO A 135 18.27 21.39 21.25
CA PRO A 135 19.67 21.80 21.29
C PRO A 135 20.36 21.13 22.49
N ARG A 136 21.36 20.29 22.23
CA ARG A 136 22.28 19.82 23.26
C ARG A 136 23.09 21.04 23.72
N THR A 137 22.61 21.71 24.76
CA THR A 137 23.44 22.65 25.52
C THR A 137 24.61 21.83 26.04
N LYS A 138 25.80 22.08 25.48
CA LYS A 138 27.05 21.51 25.97
C LYS A 138 27.18 21.99 27.42
N SER A 139 26.85 21.13 28.37
CA SER A 139 27.22 21.33 29.77
C SER A 139 28.75 21.30 29.79
N ALA A 140 29.35 22.49 29.83
CA ALA A 140 30.77 22.63 30.07
C ALA A 140 31.03 22.13 31.48
N LEU A 141 31.63 20.94 31.57
CA LEU A 141 32.15 20.41 32.82
C LEU A 141 33.23 21.40 33.32
N PRO A 142 33.13 21.96 34.54
CA PRO A 142 34.16 22.85 35.04
C PRO A 142 35.48 22.06 35.20
N ALA A 143 36.55 22.60 34.62
CA ALA A 143 37.88 22.01 34.68
C ALA A 143 38.38 21.94 36.14
N PRO A 144 39.04 20.84 36.56
CA PRO A 144 39.61 20.75 37.89
C PRO A 144 40.76 21.76 38.06
N ALA A 145 40.71 22.46 39.19
CA ALA A 145 41.63 23.51 39.60
C ALA A 145 43.10 23.08 39.48
N ALA A 146 43.87 23.93 38.80
CA ALA A 146 45.31 23.81 38.65
C ALA A 146 46.01 23.82 40.02
N ALA A 147 47.00 22.93 40.12
CA ALA A 147 47.87 22.72 41.27
C ALA A 147 48.60 24.01 41.67
N VAL A 148 48.61 24.26 42.99
CA VAL A 148 49.45 25.24 43.68
C VAL A 148 50.91 24.78 43.59
N PRO A 149 51.83 25.54 42.97
CA PRO A 149 53.26 25.28 43.11
C PRO A 149 53.77 25.89 44.42
N ALA A 150 54.41 25.03 45.19
CA ALA A 150 55.05 25.33 46.46
C ALA A 150 56.21 26.34 46.31
N ALA A 151 56.39 27.11 47.37
CA ALA A 151 57.48 28.04 47.61
C ALA A 151 58.88 27.41 47.50
N ARG A 152 59.84 28.25 47.07
CA ARG A 152 61.28 28.30 47.38
C ARG A 152 61.80 29.55 46.65
N GLU A 153 61.95 30.69 47.30
CA GLU A 153 63.08 31.10 48.16
C GLU A 153 64.45 30.95 47.50
N ASP A 154 65.18 32.06 47.60
CA ASP A 154 66.60 32.32 47.35
C ASP A 154 67.11 32.30 45.90
N GLU A 155 68.09 33.10 45.52
CA GLU A 155 68.78 34.27 46.06
C GLU A 155 69.84 34.59 44.99
N GLY A 156 70.21 35.87 44.86
CA GLY A 156 71.61 36.19 44.61
C GLY A 156 72.14 36.16 43.17
N ASP A 157 72.70 37.31 42.82
CA ASP A 157 73.90 37.49 41.99
C ASP A 157 73.85 37.09 40.51
N ALA A 158 74.55 37.73 39.60
CA ALA A 158 75.16 39.04 39.47
C ALA A 158 75.88 38.96 38.11
N ARG A 159 75.86 40.09 37.39
CA ARG A 159 76.71 40.44 36.24
C ARG A 159 76.30 39.91 34.86
#